data_AF-A0A7X6X861-F1
#
_entry.id   AF-A0A7X6X861-F1
#
_cell.length_a   1.000
_cell.length_b   1.000
_cell.length_c   1.000
_cell.angle_alpha   90.00
_cell.angle_beta   90.00
_cell.angle_gamma   90.00
#
_symmetry.space_group_name_H-M   'P 1'
#
loop_
_entity.id
_entity.type
_entity.pdbx_description
1 polymer ?
#
loop_
_entity_poly.entity_id
_entity_poly.type
_entity_poly.pdbx_seq_one_letter_code
_entity_poly.pdbx_strand_id
1 'polypeptide(L)'
;MAKYICTVCGYIYDGADGPWEELPESWECPLCGASKSDFELVREAPAETPAVFQSETKIELAEISGDLSTLEMSALCSNLARGFEKQYKAEEAEAFRELAGYFKKVTAKAQDPDYSQMLELLEVDLKEDFPAAHKLAGAAGDRGALRALTWTEKVSRIVKSVINRYEKEGEALVEDTDVYVCTICGFIYIGDNLPEVCPVCKVPNWKFEKVEAR
;
A
#
# COMPACT_ATOMS: atom_id res chain seq x y z
N MET A 1 3.10 -24.89 18.07
CA MET A 1 1.91 -24.53 17.26
C MET A 1 2.41 -23.87 16.00
N ALA A 2 1.79 -24.18 14.86
CA ALA A 2 2.06 -23.50 13.60
C ALA A 2 1.75 -22.00 13.77
N LYS A 3 2.71 -21.12 13.42
CA LYS A 3 2.47 -19.67 13.37
C LYS A 3 2.12 -19.30 11.94
N TYR A 4 1.18 -18.39 11.74
CA TYR A 4 0.81 -17.91 10.42
C TYR A 4 1.11 -16.42 10.33
N ILE A 5 1.64 -15.96 9.21
CA ILE A 5 1.96 -14.55 8.98
C ILE A 5 1.06 -13.97 7.88
N CYS A 6 0.42 -12.85 8.18
CA CYS A 6 -0.30 -12.07 7.19
C CYS A 6 0.69 -11.52 6.16
N THR A 7 0.56 -11.90 4.89
CA THR A 7 1.42 -11.40 3.81
C THR A 7 1.22 -9.91 3.54
N VAL A 8 0.06 -9.36 3.95
CA VAL A 8 -0.32 -7.97 3.74
C VAL A 8 0.37 -7.04 4.75
N CYS A 9 0.19 -7.28 6.06
CA CYS A 9 0.74 -6.41 7.12
C CYS A 9 1.84 -7.04 7.98
N GLY A 10 2.08 -8.34 7.86
CA GLY A 10 3.05 -9.06 8.69
C GLY A 10 2.58 -9.39 10.10
N TYR A 11 1.28 -9.25 10.41
CA TYR A 11 0.69 -9.77 11.65
C TYR A 11 0.99 -11.26 11.80
N ILE A 12 1.49 -11.67 12.97
CA ILE A 12 1.76 -13.07 13.28
C ILE A 12 0.62 -13.58 14.15
N TYR A 13 -0.13 -14.54 13.61
CA TYR A 13 -1.11 -15.30 14.37
C TYR A 13 -0.39 -16.35 15.23
N ASP A 14 -0.63 -16.29 16.53
CA ASP A 14 0.03 -17.13 17.55
C ASP A 14 -0.94 -18.12 18.24
N GLY A 15 -2.22 -18.14 17.83
CA GLY A 15 -3.25 -19.03 18.38
C GLY A 15 -4.18 -18.40 19.40
N ALA A 16 -4.14 -17.07 19.60
CA ALA A 16 -5.00 -16.36 20.55
C ALA A 16 -6.51 -16.64 20.35
N ASP A 17 -6.97 -16.79 19.11
CA ASP A 17 -8.37 -17.04 18.75
C ASP A 17 -8.69 -18.54 18.52
N GLY A 18 -7.78 -19.45 18.87
CA GLY A 18 -7.93 -20.90 18.71
C GLY A 18 -7.05 -21.52 17.62
N PRO A 19 -7.28 -22.80 17.25
CA PRO A 19 -6.53 -23.45 16.18
C PRO A 19 -6.80 -22.81 14.80
N TRP A 20 -5.76 -22.58 14.00
CA TRP A 20 -5.89 -21.90 12.70
C TRP A 20 -6.86 -22.62 11.76
N GLU A 21 -6.82 -23.95 11.74
CA GLU A 21 -7.70 -24.80 10.93
C GLU A 21 -9.18 -24.67 11.32
N GLU A 22 -9.46 -24.31 12.58
CA GLU A 22 -10.81 -24.17 13.11
C GLU A 22 -11.38 -22.75 12.96
N LEU A 23 -10.55 -21.76 12.57
CA LEU A 23 -11.03 -20.41 12.31
C LEU A 23 -12.01 -20.38 11.12
N PRO A 24 -13.12 -19.62 11.20
CA PRO A 24 -14.02 -19.42 10.07
C PRO A 24 -13.32 -18.88 8.82
N GLU A 25 -13.87 -19.15 7.63
CA GLU A 25 -13.38 -18.52 6.38
C GLU A 25 -13.54 -17.00 6.39
N SER A 26 -14.51 -16.49 7.14
CA SER A 26 -14.76 -15.06 7.35
C SER A 26 -13.84 -14.42 8.40
N TRP A 27 -12.86 -15.16 8.94
CA TRP A 27 -11.90 -14.56 9.87
C TRP A 27 -10.97 -13.61 9.11
N GLU A 28 -10.73 -12.43 9.70
CA GLU A 28 -9.94 -11.37 9.12
C GLU A 28 -8.79 -10.96 10.04
N CYS A 29 -7.69 -10.52 9.45
CA CYS A 29 -6.52 -10.03 10.17
C CYS A 29 -6.90 -8.86 11.08
N PRO A 30 -6.64 -8.90 12.40
CA PRO A 30 -7.04 -7.83 13.31
C PRO A 30 -6.27 -6.53 13.09
N LEU A 31 -5.15 -6.56 12.36
CA LEU A 31 -4.37 -5.35 12.06
C LEU A 31 -4.77 -4.66 10.76
N CYS A 32 -5.31 -5.39 9.78
CA CYS A 32 -5.52 -4.82 8.45
C CYS A 32 -6.79 -5.29 7.73
N GLY A 33 -7.57 -6.22 8.30
CA GLY A 33 -8.76 -6.78 7.66
C GLY A 33 -8.47 -7.68 6.46
N ALA A 34 -7.22 -8.12 6.29
CA ALA A 34 -6.89 -9.09 5.24
C ALA A 34 -7.58 -10.43 5.51
N SER A 35 -7.98 -11.12 4.46
CA SER A 35 -8.69 -12.39 4.56
C SER A 35 -7.78 -13.50 5.10
N LYS A 36 -8.37 -14.59 5.61
CA LYS A 36 -7.63 -15.80 6.01
C LYS A 36 -6.74 -16.36 4.87
N SER A 37 -7.13 -16.18 3.60
CA SER A 37 -6.32 -16.61 2.44
C SER A 37 -5.04 -15.81 2.23
N ASP A 38 -4.92 -14.62 2.83
CA ASP A 38 -3.73 -13.78 2.73
C ASP A 38 -2.63 -14.14 3.76
N PHE A 39 -2.78 -15.28 4.46
CA PHE A 39 -1.82 -15.75 5.45
C PHE A 39 -1.01 -16.94 4.95
N GLU A 40 0.28 -16.92 5.28
CA GLU A 40 1.20 -18.02 4.99
C GLU A 40 1.68 -18.66 6.28
N LEU A 41 1.85 -19.99 6.25
CA LEU A 41 2.45 -20.72 7.37
C LEU A 41 3.92 -20.31 7.53
N VAL A 42 4.28 -19.80 8.70
CA VAL A 42 5.67 -19.53 9.08
C VAL A 42 6.37 -20.86 9.28
N ARG A 43 6.93 -21.39 8.19
CA ARG A 43 7.90 -22.49 8.24
C ARG A 43 9.26 -21.85 8.52
N GLU A 44 10.00 -22.34 9.52
CA GLU A 44 11.44 -22.08 9.60
C GLU A 44 12.11 -22.83 8.43
N ALA A 45 11.96 -22.31 7.22
CA ALA A 45 12.74 -22.75 6.08
C ALA A 45 14.08 -22.01 6.11
N PRO A 46 15.21 -22.68 5.78
CA PRO A 46 16.45 -21.96 5.51
C PRO A 46 16.18 -20.91 4.44
N ALA A 47 16.94 -19.81 4.44
CA ALA A 47 16.78 -18.71 3.48
C ALA A 47 16.69 -19.22 2.03
N GLU A 48 15.47 -19.50 1.57
CA GLU A 48 15.22 -19.87 0.19
C GLU A 48 15.15 -18.56 -0.58
N THR A 49 16.13 -18.38 -1.45
CA THR A 49 16.12 -17.43 -2.54
C THR A 49 14.75 -17.46 -3.22
N PRO A 50 14.11 -16.30 -3.45
CA PRO A 50 12.78 -16.25 -4.06
C PRO A 50 12.79 -17.01 -5.38
N ALA A 51 11.78 -17.87 -5.55
CA ALA A 51 11.60 -18.66 -6.76
C ALA A 51 11.66 -17.74 -7.98
N VAL A 52 12.60 -18.04 -8.88
CA VAL A 52 12.79 -17.31 -10.13
C VAL A 52 11.57 -17.57 -11.01
N PHE A 53 10.68 -16.58 -11.10
CA PHE A 53 9.66 -16.57 -12.15
C PHE A 53 10.39 -16.34 -13.48
N GLN A 54 10.54 -17.42 -14.26
CA GLN A 54 11.08 -17.36 -15.61
C GLN A 54 9.99 -16.86 -16.55
N SER A 55 9.74 -15.56 -16.50
CA SER A 55 9.12 -14.86 -17.61
C SER A 55 10.23 -14.20 -18.42
N GLU A 56 10.36 -14.65 -19.67
CA GLU A 56 11.10 -14.01 -20.77
C GLU A 56 10.31 -12.84 -21.36
N THR A 57 9.26 -12.36 -20.69
CA THR A 57 8.45 -11.26 -21.20
C THR A 57 9.35 -10.03 -21.28
N LYS A 58 9.61 -9.58 -22.51
CA LYS A 58 10.15 -8.24 -22.76
C LYS A 58 9.20 -7.27 -22.07
N ILE A 59 9.67 -6.69 -20.97
CA ILE A 59 8.98 -5.60 -20.30
C ILE A 59 9.17 -4.39 -21.22
N GLU A 60 8.17 -4.13 -22.05
CA GLU A 60 8.04 -2.81 -22.67
C GLU A 60 7.65 -1.87 -21.53
N LEU A 61 8.64 -1.13 -21.02
CA LEU A 61 8.38 0.02 -20.18
C LEU A 61 7.36 0.88 -20.92
N ALA A 62 6.18 1.08 -20.34
CA ALA A 62 5.19 1.98 -20.90
C ALA A 62 5.89 3.31 -21.19
N GLU A 63 5.85 3.76 -22.45
CA GLU A 63 6.33 5.09 -22.78
C GLU A 63 5.45 6.08 -22.02
N ILE A 64 6.00 6.69 -20.96
CA ILE A 64 5.43 7.90 -20.36
C ILE A 64 5.79 9.06 -21.31
N SER A 65 5.26 9.00 -22.54
CA SER A 65 5.49 9.97 -23.62
C SER A 65 4.35 10.98 -23.75
N GLY A 66 3.29 10.84 -22.94
CA GLY A 66 2.17 11.78 -22.86
C GLY A 66 2.33 12.82 -21.75
N ASP A 67 1.65 13.95 -21.91
CA ASP A 67 1.49 14.94 -20.85
C ASP A 67 0.72 14.32 -19.67
N LEU A 68 1.23 14.51 -18.45
CA LEU A 68 0.55 14.06 -17.24
C LEU A 68 -0.80 14.77 -17.09
N SER A 69 -1.82 14.04 -16.69
CA SER A 69 -3.12 14.62 -16.35
C SER A 69 -3.00 15.62 -15.21
N THR A 70 -3.98 16.50 -15.05
CA THR A 70 -4.01 17.45 -13.93
C THR A 70 -4.00 16.72 -12.57
N LEU A 71 -4.63 15.55 -12.46
CA LEU A 71 -4.61 14.78 -11.21
C LEU A 71 -3.22 14.18 -10.93
N GLU A 72 -2.58 13.60 -11.94
CA GLU A 72 -1.21 13.08 -11.83
C GLU A 72 -0.23 14.20 -11.50
N MET A 73 -0.44 15.40 -12.04
CA MET A 73 0.34 16.57 -11.69
C MET A 73 0.14 17.03 -10.25
N SER A 74 -1.10 17.01 -9.77
CA SER A 74 -1.37 17.26 -8.35
C SER A 74 -0.63 16.25 -7.46
N ALA A 75 -0.68 14.96 -7.79
CA ALA A 75 -0.02 13.90 -7.03
C ALA A 75 1.52 14.05 -7.06
N LEU A 76 2.11 14.32 -8.24
CA LEU A 76 3.55 14.54 -8.37
C LEU A 76 4.00 15.73 -7.53
N CYS A 77 3.33 16.88 -7.67
CA CYS A 77 3.66 18.09 -6.91
C CYS A 77 3.52 17.86 -5.40
N SER A 78 2.48 17.15 -4.95
CA SER A 78 2.31 16.81 -3.54
C SER A 78 3.45 15.92 -3.00
N ASN A 79 3.91 14.95 -3.79
CA ASN A 79 5.05 14.10 -3.41
C ASN A 79 6.37 14.88 -3.37
N LEU A 80 6.60 15.76 -4.36
CA LEU A 80 7.76 16.65 -4.38
C LEU A 80 7.77 17.58 -3.17
N ALA A 81 6.63 18.18 -2.81
CA ALA A 81 6.50 19.02 -1.63
C ALA A 81 6.94 18.31 -0.35
N ARG A 82 6.49 17.06 -0.14
CA ARG A 82 6.91 16.22 0.98
C ARG A 82 8.42 15.93 0.93
N GLY A 83 8.95 15.64 -0.25
CA GLY A 83 10.39 15.44 -0.46
C GLY A 83 11.23 16.66 -0.09
N PHE A 84 10.79 17.86 -0.46
CA PHE A 84 11.47 19.12 -0.12
C PHE A 84 11.37 19.45 1.36
N GLU A 85 10.22 19.18 1.98
CA GLU A 85 10.06 19.33 3.44
C GLU A 85 11.09 18.48 4.20
N LYS A 86 11.31 17.22 3.78
CA LYS A 86 12.31 16.35 4.43
C LYS A 86 13.76 16.78 4.17
N GLN A 87 13.99 17.61 3.16
CA GLN A 87 15.28 18.23 2.85
C GLN A 87 15.46 19.61 3.49
N TYR A 88 14.53 20.05 4.34
CA TYR A 88 14.52 21.39 4.96
C TYR A 88 14.47 22.55 3.96
N LYS A 89 13.85 22.31 2.80
CA LYS A 89 13.66 23.27 1.71
C LYS A 89 12.24 23.83 1.74
N ALA A 90 12.01 24.76 2.66
CA ALA A 90 10.66 25.22 3.01
C ALA A 90 9.97 25.98 1.86
N GLU A 91 10.71 26.81 1.12
CA GLU A 91 10.17 27.60 0.01
C GLU A 91 9.72 26.70 -1.15
N GLU A 92 10.55 25.75 -1.56
CA GLU A 92 10.21 24.79 -2.61
C GLU A 92 9.07 23.87 -2.17
N ALA A 93 9.08 23.42 -0.91
CA ALA A 93 7.99 22.61 -0.38
C ALA A 93 6.65 23.36 -0.47
N GLU A 94 6.61 24.64 -0.11
CA GLU A 94 5.39 25.45 -0.19
C GLU A 94 4.96 25.70 -1.65
N ALA A 95 5.89 26.04 -2.54
CA ALA A 95 5.59 26.24 -3.95
C ALA A 95 4.97 24.98 -4.58
N PHE A 96 5.50 23.80 -4.27
CA PHE A 96 4.94 22.54 -4.75
C PHE A 96 3.59 22.19 -4.09
N ARG A 97 3.32 22.60 -2.84
CA ARG A 97 1.99 22.48 -2.23
C ARG A 97 0.97 23.36 -2.97
N GLU A 98 1.34 24.58 -3.32
CA GLU A 98 0.47 25.49 -4.08
C GLU A 98 0.13 24.90 -5.46
N LEU A 99 1.14 24.41 -6.19
CA LEU A 99 0.94 23.73 -7.48
C LEU A 99 0.06 22.49 -7.33
N ALA A 100 0.29 21.66 -6.30
CA ALA A 100 -0.54 20.49 -6.03
C ALA A 100 -2.00 20.87 -5.81
N GLY A 101 -2.25 21.94 -5.04
CA GLY A 101 -3.58 22.50 -4.79
C GLY A 101 -4.24 23.07 -6.05
N TYR A 102 -3.48 23.81 -6.87
CA TYR A 102 -3.96 24.32 -8.15
C TYR A 102 -4.40 23.18 -9.08
N PHE A 103 -3.52 22.20 -9.31
CA PHE A 103 -3.80 21.08 -10.18
C PHE A 103 -5.00 20.27 -9.69
N LYS A 104 -5.10 20.00 -8.38
CA LYS A 104 -6.27 19.34 -7.78
C LYS A 104 -7.57 20.11 -8.03
N LYS A 105 -7.52 21.44 -7.96
CA LYS A 105 -8.70 22.30 -8.15
C LYS A 105 -9.19 22.28 -9.60
N VAL A 106 -8.28 22.19 -10.58
CA VAL A 106 -8.63 22.17 -12.00
C VAL A 106 -8.86 20.76 -12.56
N THR A 107 -8.61 19.72 -11.76
CA THR A 107 -8.94 18.34 -12.10
C THR A 107 -10.45 18.16 -12.28
N ALA A 108 -10.84 17.63 -13.44
CA ALA A 108 -12.21 17.20 -13.67
C ALA A 108 -12.55 16.02 -12.75
N LYS A 109 -13.76 16.02 -12.19
CA LYS A 109 -14.24 14.88 -11.41
C LYS A 109 -14.27 13.62 -12.29
N ALA A 110 -13.99 12.47 -11.69
CA ALA A 110 -14.17 11.19 -12.35
C ALA A 110 -15.60 11.07 -12.87
N GLN A 111 -15.75 10.65 -14.13
CA GLN A 111 -17.03 10.27 -14.70
C GLN A 111 -17.27 8.82 -14.29
N ASP A 112 -18.39 8.56 -13.62
CA ASP A 112 -18.78 7.21 -13.15
C ASP A 112 -17.67 6.48 -12.37
N PRO A 113 -17.24 7.01 -11.21
CA PRO A 113 -16.17 6.41 -10.42
C PRO A 113 -16.56 4.98 -10.01
N ASP A 114 -15.73 4.02 -10.40
CA ASP A 114 -15.91 2.60 -10.10
C ASP A 114 -14.62 2.02 -9.52
N TYR A 115 -14.74 1.39 -8.35
CA TYR A 115 -13.63 0.73 -7.68
C TYR A 115 -13.12 -0.49 -8.43
N SER A 116 -13.95 -1.12 -9.27
CA SER A 116 -13.56 -2.28 -10.08
C SER A 116 -12.34 -1.99 -10.97
N GLN A 117 -12.29 -0.81 -11.59
CA GLN A 117 -11.17 -0.38 -12.43
C GLN A 117 -9.89 -0.19 -11.60
N MET A 118 -10.00 0.33 -10.38
CA MET A 118 -8.86 0.45 -9.47
C MET A 118 -8.34 -0.92 -9.04
N LEU A 119 -9.24 -1.86 -8.76
CA LEU A 119 -8.89 -3.24 -8.39
C LEU A 119 -8.19 -3.95 -9.55
N GLU A 120 -8.62 -3.76 -10.79
CA GLU A 120 -7.96 -4.32 -11.97
C GLU A 120 -6.53 -3.80 -12.12
N LEU A 121 -6.31 -2.49 -11.97
CA LEU A 121 -4.97 -1.90 -12.00
C LEU A 121 -4.07 -2.44 -10.88
N LEU A 122 -4.59 -2.54 -9.65
CA LEU A 122 -3.85 -3.11 -8.52
C LEU A 122 -3.51 -4.58 -8.73
N GLU A 123 -4.37 -5.34 -9.40
CA GLU A 123 -4.09 -6.75 -9.73
C GLU A 123 -2.95 -6.88 -10.74
N VAL A 124 -2.91 -6.02 -11.76
CA VAL A 124 -1.79 -5.96 -12.70
C VAL A 124 -0.50 -5.60 -11.97
N ASP A 125 -0.51 -4.54 -11.15
CA ASP A 125 0.64 -4.13 -10.35
C ASP A 125 1.18 -5.30 -9.49
N LEU A 126 0.29 -5.98 -8.77
CA LEU A 126 0.64 -7.03 -7.81
C LEU A 126 1.09 -8.34 -8.47
N LYS A 127 0.56 -8.69 -9.65
CA LYS A 127 0.87 -9.96 -10.33
C LYS A 127 2.00 -9.85 -11.34
N GLU A 128 2.18 -8.67 -11.94
CA GLU A 128 3.08 -8.49 -13.08
C GLU A 128 4.15 -7.44 -12.79
N ASP A 129 3.77 -6.21 -12.48
CA ASP A 129 4.72 -5.09 -12.45
C ASP A 129 5.65 -5.10 -11.23
N PHE A 130 5.15 -5.38 -10.03
CA PHE A 130 6.00 -5.50 -8.85
C PHE A 130 6.99 -6.66 -8.96
N PRO A 131 6.59 -7.90 -9.33
CA PRO A 131 7.55 -8.98 -9.58
C PRO A 131 8.61 -8.61 -10.63
N ALA A 132 8.21 -7.96 -11.73
CA ALA A 132 9.11 -7.51 -12.78
C ALA A 132 10.12 -6.47 -12.26
N ALA A 133 9.64 -5.43 -11.57
CA ALA A 133 10.47 -4.38 -11.00
C ALA A 133 11.41 -4.91 -9.90
N HIS A 134 10.94 -5.84 -9.07
CA HIS A 134 11.77 -6.51 -8.06
C HIS A 134 12.93 -7.28 -8.69
N LYS A 135 12.68 -8.00 -9.78
CA LYS A 135 13.73 -8.71 -10.53
C LYS A 135 14.76 -7.74 -11.11
N LEU A 136 14.32 -6.65 -11.73
CA LEU A 136 15.22 -5.64 -12.30
C LEU A 136 16.07 -4.95 -11.23
N ALA A 137 15.44 -4.47 -10.15
CA ALA A 137 16.15 -3.84 -9.03
C ALA A 137 17.10 -4.82 -8.33
N GLY A 138 16.69 -6.08 -8.20
CA GLY A 138 17.51 -7.16 -7.64
C GLY A 138 18.74 -7.46 -8.49
N ALA A 139 18.57 -7.59 -9.80
CA ALA A 139 19.67 -7.80 -10.74
C ALA A 139 20.65 -6.61 -10.75
N ALA A 140 20.16 -5.39 -10.56
CA ALA A 140 20.98 -4.18 -10.43
C ALA A 140 21.64 -4.03 -9.04
N GLY A 141 21.26 -4.85 -8.05
CA GLY A 141 21.71 -4.67 -6.66
C GLY A 141 21.20 -3.39 -6.01
N ASP A 142 20.15 -2.76 -6.55
CA ASP A 142 19.62 -1.49 -6.06
C ASP A 142 18.76 -1.71 -4.81
N ARG A 143 19.42 -1.61 -3.65
CA ARG A 143 18.79 -1.75 -2.34
C ARG A 143 17.75 -0.66 -2.05
N GLY A 144 17.89 0.52 -2.65
CA GLY A 144 16.96 1.64 -2.48
C GLY A 144 15.65 1.33 -3.18
N ALA A 145 15.72 0.96 -4.46
CA ALA A 145 14.58 0.54 -5.25
C ALA A 145 13.89 -0.69 -4.65
N LEU A 146 14.65 -1.73 -4.25
CA LEU A 146 14.09 -2.92 -3.61
C LEU A 146 13.30 -2.61 -2.34
N ARG A 147 13.78 -1.66 -1.51
CA ARG A 147 13.05 -1.23 -0.32
C ARG A 147 11.76 -0.52 -0.69
N ALA A 148 11.83 0.43 -1.63
CA ALA A 148 10.65 1.17 -2.08
C ALA A 148 9.60 0.21 -2.64
N LEU A 149 9.99 -0.71 -3.54
CA LEU A 149 9.11 -1.73 -4.11
C LEU A 149 8.45 -2.59 -3.03
N THR A 150 9.24 -3.08 -2.05
CA THR A 150 8.70 -3.89 -0.94
C THR A 150 7.62 -3.14 -0.14
N TRP A 151 7.82 -1.85 0.10
CA TRP A 151 6.85 -1.04 0.85
C TRP A 151 5.61 -0.75 0.01
N THR A 152 5.79 -0.35 -1.24
CA THR A 152 4.69 -0.04 -2.16
C THR A 152 3.84 -1.27 -2.42
N GLU A 153 4.43 -2.44 -2.67
CA GLU A 153 3.69 -3.68 -2.89
C GLU A 153 2.79 -4.02 -1.69
N LYS A 154 3.32 -3.95 -0.46
CA LYS A 154 2.54 -4.18 0.76
C LYS A 154 1.40 -3.18 0.92
N VAL A 155 1.64 -1.93 0.57
CA VAL A 155 0.63 -0.87 0.64
C VAL A 155 -0.44 -1.07 -0.44
N SER A 156 -0.08 -1.49 -1.65
CA SER A 156 -1.04 -1.84 -2.70
C SER A 156 -1.94 -3.01 -2.28
N ARG A 157 -1.40 -4.03 -1.57
CA ARG A 157 -2.19 -5.11 -0.96
C ARG A 157 -3.17 -4.58 0.09
N ILE A 158 -2.76 -3.60 0.90
CA ILE A 158 -3.63 -2.93 1.88
C ILE A 158 -4.73 -2.13 1.19
N VAL A 159 -4.40 -1.33 0.18
CA VAL A 159 -5.38 -0.57 -0.60
C VAL A 159 -6.42 -1.51 -1.20
N LYS A 160 -5.99 -2.61 -1.82
CA LYS A 160 -6.89 -3.65 -2.35
C LYS A 160 -7.79 -4.23 -1.26
N SER A 161 -7.25 -4.55 -0.08
CA SER A 161 -8.03 -5.05 1.06
C SER A 161 -9.06 -4.03 1.55
N VAL A 162 -8.69 -2.75 1.64
CA VAL A 162 -9.60 -1.67 2.04
C VAL A 162 -10.73 -1.49 1.02
N ILE A 163 -10.41 -1.47 -0.27
CA ILE A 163 -11.42 -1.36 -1.33
C ILE A 163 -12.41 -2.53 -1.27
N ASN A 164 -11.91 -3.77 -1.20
CA ASN A 164 -12.76 -4.97 -1.12
C ASN A 164 -13.66 -4.99 0.13
N ARG A 165 -13.17 -4.47 1.26
CA ARG A 165 -13.98 -4.34 2.48
C ARG A 165 -15.04 -3.26 2.32
N TYR A 166 -14.66 -2.11 1.75
CA TYR A 166 -15.59 -1.02 1.50
C TYR A 166 -16.71 -1.40 0.51
N GLU A 167 -16.42 -2.21 -0.51
CA GLU A 167 -17.46 -2.73 -1.42
C GLU A 167 -18.49 -3.63 -0.71
N LYS A 168 -18.08 -4.33 0.36
CA LYS A 168 -18.96 -5.22 1.13
C LYS A 168 -19.71 -4.49 2.26
N GLU A 169 -19.01 -3.62 2.97
CA GLU A 169 -19.47 -2.99 4.21
C GLU A 169 -20.01 -1.56 3.98
N GLY A 170 -19.62 -0.89 2.90
CA GLY A 170 -19.96 0.50 2.62
C GLY A 170 -19.45 1.45 3.71
N GLU A 171 -20.25 2.48 3.99
CA GLU A 171 -19.94 3.51 5.02
C GLU A 171 -19.73 2.92 6.42
N ALA A 172 -20.32 1.75 6.71
CA ALA A 172 -20.18 1.09 8.01
C ALA A 172 -18.72 0.72 8.34
N LEU A 173 -17.85 0.58 7.32
CA LEU A 173 -16.41 0.33 7.50
C LEU A 173 -15.73 1.45 8.30
N VAL A 174 -16.20 2.69 8.17
CA VAL A 174 -15.56 3.90 8.72
C VAL A 174 -16.46 4.71 9.64
N GLU A 175 -17.73 4.33 9.82
CA GLU A 175 -18.73 5.11 10.58
C GLU A 175 -18.31 5.37 12.04
N ASP A 176 -17.72 4.36 12.69
CA ASP A 176 -17.30 4.42 14.10
C ASP A 176 -15.80 4.18 14.27
N THR A 177 -14.99 4.39 13.23
CA THR A 177 -13.54 4.22 13.31
C THR A 177 -12.77 5.35 12.67
N ASP A 178 -11.57 5.58 13.18
CA ASP A 178 -10.66 6.54 12.59
C ASP A 178 -9.84 5.91 11.45
N VAL A 179 -9.69 6.64 10.34
CA VAL A 179 -8.80 6.26 9.24
C VAL A 179 -7.49 7.04 9.35
N TYR A 180 -6.37 6.34 9.29
CA TYR A 180 -5.03 6.91 9.36
C TYR A 180 -4.16 6.44 8.20
N VAL A 181 -3.26 7.32 7.74
CA VAL A 181 -2.29 7.01 6.70
C VAL A 181 -0.87 7.29 7.19
N CYS A 182 0.01 6.31 7.07
CA CYS A 182 1.42 6.49 7.35
C CYS A 182 2.05 7.44 6.32
N THR A 183 2.59 8.57 6.77
CA THR A 183 3.21 9.61 5.90
C THR A 183 4.51 9.17 5.21
N ILE A 184 5.02 7.98 5.55
CA ILE A 184 6.31 7.47 5.07
C ILE A 184 6.12 6.42 3.98
N CYS A 185 5.21 5.46 4.17
CA CYS A 185 4.98 4.40 3.19
C CYS A 185 3.55 4.36 2.62
N GLY A 186 2.60 5.11 3.16
CA GLY A 186 1.21 5.10 2.70
C GLY A 186 0.33 3.98 3.27
N PHE A 187 0.80 3.24 4.27
CA PHE A 187 -0.01 2.21 4.94
C PHE A 187 -1.29 2.83 5.52
N ILE A 188 -2.44 2.25 5.19
CA ILE A 188 -3.76 2.66 5.66
C ILE A 188 -4.12 1.81 6.88
N TYR A 189 -4.51 2.47 7.96
CA TYR A 189 -5.04 1.84 9.17
C TYR A 189 -6.46 2.35 9.40
N ILE A 190 -7.38 1.44 9.70
CA ILE A 190 -8.78 1.74 10.03
C ILE A 190 -9.03 1.16 11.42
N GLY A 191 -9.28 2.04 12.40
CA GLY A 191 -9.49 1.66 13.80
C GLY A 191 -9.05 2.75 14.78
N ASP A 192 -9.44 2.59 16.04
CA ASP A 192 -9.22 3.62 17.08
C ASP A 192 -7.82 3.58 17.72
N ASN A 193 -7.16 2.42 17.66
CA ASN A 193 -5.93 2.16 18.40
C ASN A 193 -4.76 1.94 17.45
N LEU A 194 -4.13 3.05 17.02
CA LEU A 194 -2.95 3.00 16.16
C LEU A 194 -1.84 2.07 16.70
N PRO A 195 -1.24 1.23 15.84
CA PRO A 195 -0.10 0.40 16.26
C PRO A 195 1.09 1.28 16.64
N GLU A 196 1.85 0.92 17.67
CA GLU A 196 3.02 1.70 18.15
C GLU A 196 4.02 2.02 17.03
N VAL A 197 4.17 1.09 16.08
CA VAL A 197 5.01 1.22 14.90
C VAL A 197 4.24 0.80 13.65
N CYS A 198 4.51 1.49 12.53
CA CYS A 198 3.96 1.14 11.23
C CYS A 198 4.36 -0.30 10.86
N PRO A 199 3.42 -1.19 10.50
CA PRO A 199 3.73 -2.58 10.18
C PRO A 199 4.59 -2.73 8.91
N VAL A 200 4.54 -1.75 8.00
CA VAL A 200 5.27 -1.78 6.72
C VAL A 200 6.68 -1.20 6.86
N CYS A 201 6.82 0.09 7.19
CA CYS A 201 8.11 0.79 7.21
C CYS A 201 8.73 0.95 8.61
N LYS A 202 8.06 0.51 9.68
CA LYS A 202 8.54 0.50 11.07
C LYS A 202 8.78 1.87 11.69
N VAL A 203 8.24 2.95 11.11
CA VAL A 203 8.27 4.26 11.77
C VAL A 203 7.26 4.33 12.92
N PRO A 204 7.48 5.17 13.95
CA PRO A 204 6.57 5.25 15.08
C PRO A 204 5.20 5.85 14.70
N ASN A 205 4.19 5.59 15.53
CA ASN A 205 2.79 5.96 15.27
C ASN A 205 2.52 7.47 15.05
N TRP A 206 3.34 8.37 15.60
CA TRP A 206 3.23 9.81 15.35
C TRP A 206 3.50 10.22 13.89
N LYS A 207 3.96 9.29 13.05
CA LYS A 207 4.08 9.48 11.59
C LYS A 207 2.79 9.17 10.83
N PHE A 208 1.72 8.76 11.51
CA PHE A 208 0.42 8.61 10.91
C PHE A 208 -0.33 9.93 10.95
N GLU A 209 -0.99 10.26 9.84
CA GLU A 209 -1.92 11.37 9.74
C GLU A 209 -3.34 10.81 9.70
N LYS A 210 -4.23 11.36 10.54
CA LYS A 210 -5.66 11.05 10.48
C LYS A 210 -6.23 11.63 9.19
N VAL A 211 -7.01 10.85 8.47
CA VAL A 211 -7.72 11.30 7.27
C VAL A 211 -8.95 12.08 7.73
N GLU A 212 -8.95 13.38 7.48
CA GLU A 212 -10.13 14.22 7.67
C GLU A 212 -11.03 14.10 6.43
N ALA A 213 -12.31 13.75 6.62
CA ALA A 213 -13.30 13.79 5.55
C ALA A 213 -13.37 15.23 4.99
N ARG A 214 -13.21 15.38 3.67
CA ARG A 214 -13.28 16.66 2.95
C ARG A 214 -14.53 16.76 2.11
#